data_AF-A0A7X7ZH78-F1
#
_entry.id   AF-A0A7X7ZH78-F1
#
_cell.length_a   1.000
_cell.length_b   1.000
_cell.length_c   1.000
_cell.angle_alpha   90.00
_cell.angle_beta   90.00
_cell.angle_gamma   90.00
#
_symmetry.space_group_name_H-M   'P 1'
#
loop_
_entity.id
_entity.type
_entity.pdbx_description
1 polymer ?
#
loop_
_entity_poly.entity_id
_entity_poly.type
_entity_poly.pdbx_seq_one_letter_code
_entity_poly.pdbx_strand_id
1 'polypeptide(L)'
;MVSEPRPTAARPEANDEMHTLVMRAWGVPEQDAGFRARLTFSVPGEDDPDVRSVATPELALAAVQEWLQGIVMGDGSLTRSETAGALANDG
;
A
#
# COMPACT_ATOMS: atom_id res chain seq x y z
N MET A 1 28.21 37.46 -9.79
CA MET A 1 27.18 36.64 -9.13
C MET A 1 27.16 35.31 -9.85
N VAL A 2 27.63 34.23 -9.20
CA VAL A 2 27.58 32.88 -9.79
C VAL A 2 26.28 32.25 -9.32
N SER A 3 25.43 31.85 -10.25
CA SER A 3 24.20 31.11 -9.92
C SER A 3 24.60 29.66 -9.66
N GLU A 4 24.51 29.24 -8.40
CA GLU A 4 24.68 27.85 -8.03
C GLU A 4 23.56 27.01 -8.67
N PRO A 5 23.87 25.87 -9.32
CA PRO A 5 22.85 25.00 -9.86
C PRO A 5 21.99 24.44 -8.71
N ARG A 6 20.67 24.53 -8.85
CA ARG A 6 19.73 23.93 -7.88
C ARG A 6 20.06 22.45 -7.72
N PRO A 7 20.14 21.92 -6.49
CA PRO A 7 20.23 20.49 -6.31
C PRO A 7 18.94 19.86 -6.86
N THR A 8 19.06 19.17 -8.00
CA THR A 8 18.09 18.15 -8.39
C THR A 8 18.06 17.17 -7.23
N ALA A 9 16.95 17.12 -6.50
CA ALA A 9 16.73 16.08 -5.51
C ALA A 9 16.90 14.75 -6.24
N ALA A 10 18.00 14.05 -5.97
CA ALA A 10 18.20 12.70 -6.45
C ALA A 10 16.97 11.91 -6.01
N ARG A 11 16.22 11.37 -6.98
CA ARG A 11 15.12 10.46 -6.69
C ARG A 11 15.75 9.34 -5.86
N PRO A 12 15.30 9.08 -4.62
CA PRO A 12 15.87 7.99 -3.85
C PRO A 12 15.69 6.74 -4.69
N GLU A 13 16.81 6.15 -5.10
CA GLU A 13 16.78 4.82 -5.68
C GLU A 13 16.21 3.94 -4.58
N ALA A 14 15.06 3.31 -4.85
CA ALA A 14 14.44 2.43 -3.88
C ALA A 14 15.50 1.38 -3.53
N ASN A 15 15.94 1.37 -2.26
CA ASN A 15 16.88 0.36 -1.83
C ASN A 15 16.15 -0.98 -1.98
N ASP A 16 16.64 -1.84 -2.87
CA ASP A 16 15.99 -3.10 -3.26
C ASP A 16 15.78 -4.06 -2.06
N GLU A 17 16.39 -3.72 -0.92
CA GLU A 17 16.35 -4.44 0.35
C GLU A 17 15.28 -3.92 1.34
N MET A 18 14.44 -2.94 0.97
CA MET A 18 13.44 -2.36 1.88
C MET A 18 12.00 -2.80 1.60
N HIS A 19 11.33 -3.32 2.64
CA HIS A 19 9.89 -3.49 2.65
C HIS A 19 9.19 -2.15 2.42
N THR A 20 8.29 -2.10 1.45
CA THR A 20 7.61 -0.86 1.03
C THR A 20 6.09 -1.03 1.08
N LEU A 21 5.41 -0.05 1.67
CA LEU A 21 3.95 0.07 1.63
C LEU A 21 3.57 1.37 0.93
N VAL A 22 2.73 1.25 -0.10
CA VAL A 22 2.11 2.38 -0.78
C VAL A 22 0.61 2.36 -0.54
N MET A 23 0.07 3.41 0.06
CA MET A 23 -1.36 3.60 0.27
C MET A 23 -1.87 4.74 -0.59
N ARG A 24 -2.94 4.49 -1.35
CA ARG A 24 -3.71 5.51 -2.07
C ARG A 24 -5.11 5.51 -1.52
N ALA A 25 -5.55 6.63 -0.95
CA ALA A 25 -6.91 6.80 -0.45
C ALA A 25 -7.63 7.90 -1.23
N TRP A 26 -8.93 7.72 -1.44
CA TRP A 26 -9.78 8.70 -2.08
C TRP A 26 -11.18 8.68 -1.47
N GLY A 27 -11.84 9.84 -1.53
CA GLY A 27 -13.23 9.97 -1.11
C GLY A 27 -14.18 9.38 -2.15
N VAL A 28 -15.22 8.69 -1.70
CA VAL A 28 -16.33 8.22 -2.55
C VAL A 28 -17.63 8.74 -1.95
N PRO A 29 -18.05 9.98 -2.28
CA PRO A 29 -19.12 10.69 -1.58
C PRO A 29 -20.49 10.01 -1.66
N GLU A 30 -20.66 9.06 -2.60
CA GLU A 30 -21.88 8.29 -2.80
C GLU A 30 -21.96 7.02 -1.93
N GLN A 31 -20.91 6.69 -1.17
CA GLN A 31 -20.90 5.54 -0.26
C GLN A 31 -21.01 5.97 1.21
N ASP A 32 -21.65 5.12 2.01
CA ASP A 32 -21.97 5.37 3.43
C ASP A 32 -20.73 5.75 4.27
N ALA A 33 -19.59 5.08 4.01
CA ALA A 33 -18.32 5.38 4.66
C ALA A 33 -17.52 6.51 4.00
N GLY A 34 -17.90 6.95 2.79
CA GLY A 34 -17.23 8.02 2.07
C GLY A 34 -15.77 7.76 1.67
N PHE A 35 -15.26 6.53 1.86
CA PHE A 35 -13.83 6.23 1.84
C PHE A 35 -13.52 5.01 0.97
N ARG A 36 -12.41 5.07 0.25
CA ARG A 36 -11.81 3.90 -0.38
C ARG A 36 -10.30 4.04 -0.36
N ALA A 37 -9.61 2.94 -0.11
CA ALA A 37 -8.17 2.89 -0.24
C ALA A 37 -7.69 1.65 -0.99
N ARG A 38 -6.57 1.81 -1.68
CA ARG A 38 -5.77 0.74 -2.27
C ARG A 38 -4.40 0.75 -1.60
N LEU A 39 -4.06 -0.37 -0.99
CA LEU A 39 -2.77 -0.65 -0.37
C LEU A 39 -1.98 -1.57 -1.30
N THR A 40 -0.69 -1.30 -1.43
CA THR A 40 0.24 -2.12 -2.20
C THR A 40 1.46 -2.36 -1.34
N PHE A 41 1.71 -3.62 -1.01
CA PHE A 41 2.78 -4.07 -0.16
C PHE A 41 3.83 -4.75 -1.03
N SER A 42 5.09 -4.36 -0.86
CA SER A 42 6.22 -4.93 -1.58
C SER A 42 7.24 -5.42 -0.57
N VAL A 43 7.70 -6.65 -0.79
CA VAL A 43 8.70 -7.33 0.03
C VAL A 43 9.94 -7.55 -0.85
N PRO A 44 11.15 -7.28 -0.33
CA PRO A 44 12.39 -7.59 -1.05
C PRO A 44 12.45 -9.06 -1.47
N GLY A 45 12.74 -9.31 -2.74
CA GLY A 45 12.84 -10.67 -3.28
C GLY A 45 11.52 -11.34 -3.66
N GLU A 46 10.37 -10.65 -3.53
CA GLU A 46 9.11 -11.08 -4.14
C GLU A 46 8.84 -10.29 -5.44
N ASP A 47 8.56 -11.01 -6.53
CA ASP A 47 8.25 -10.41 -7.84
C ASP A 47 6.87 -9.74 -7.87
N ASP A 48 5.91 -10.24 -7.09
CA ASP A 48 4.52 -9.80 -7.10
C ASP A 48 4.14 -9.07 -5.81
N PRO A 49 3.76 -7.77 -5.87
CA PRO A 49 3.31 -7.05 -4.69
C PRO A 49 1.90 -7.48 -4.26
N ASP A 50 1.67 -7.61 -2.96
CA ASP A 50 0.32 -7.84 -2.42
C ASP A 50 -0.50 -6.54 -2.55
N VAL A 51 -1.70 -6.64 -3.12
CA VAL A 51 -2.58 -5.49 -3.34
C VAL A 51 -3.93 -5.72 -2.66
N ARG A 52 -4.30 -4.80 -1.76
CA ARG A 52 -5.59 -4.85 -1.04
C ARG A 52 -6.40 -3.60 -1.31
N SER A 53 -7.70 -3.75 -1.56
CA SER A 53 -8.64 -2.64 -1.64
C SER A 53 -9.61 -2.70 -0.47
N VAL A 54 -9.81 -1.57 0.20
CA VAL A 54 -10.64 -1.48 1.41
C VAL A 54 -11.61 -0.30 1.29
N ALA A 55 -12.79 -0.46 1.90
CA ALA A 55 -13.89 0.52 1.84
C ALA A 55 -14.10 1.28 3.16
N THR A 56 -13.33 0.98 4.20
CA THR A 56 -13.40 1.70 5.48
C THR A 56 -12.00 2.03 6.00
N PRO A 57 -11.84 3.15 6.73
CA PRO A 57 -10.56 3.52 7.36
C PRO A 57 -10.04 2.46 8.33
N GLU A 58 -10.93 1.79 9.07
CA GLU A 58 -10.59 0.76 10.05
C GLU A 58 -9.96 -0.46 9.38
N LEU A 59 -10.48 -0.88 8.23
CA LEU A 59 -9.89 -1.97 7.44
C LEU A 59 -8.53 -1.57 6.87
N ALA A 60 -8.36 -0.31 6.46
CA ALA A 60 -7.07 0.20 6.00
C ALA A 60 -6.03 0.15 7.13
N LEU A 61 -6.41 0.61 8.32
CA LEU A 61 -5.54 0.60 9.49
C LEU A 61 -5.17 -0.83 9.91
N ALA A 62 -6.14 -1.75 9.95
CA ALA A 62 -5.90 -3.15 10.28
C ALA A 62 -4.90 -3.78 9.31
N ALA A 63 -5.07 -3.58 8.00
CA ALA A 63 -4.16 -4.11 6.99
C ALA A 63 -2.72 -3.58 7.12
N VAL A 64 -2.56 -2.30 7.48
CA VAL A 64 -1.23 -1.71 7.76
C VAL A 64 -0.62 -2.33 9.01
N GLN A 65 -1.41 -2.50 10.08
CA GLN A 65 -0.94 -3.09 11.34
C GLN A 65 -0.49 -4.54 11.15
N GLU A 66 -1.27 -5.36 10.44
CA GLU A 66 -0.89 -6.74 10.10
C GLU A 66 0.43 -6.79 9.33
N TRP A 67 0.59 -5.91 8.34
CA TRP A 67 1.83 -5.86 7.55
C TRP A 67 3.05 -5.47 8.38
N LEU A 68 2.93 -4.43 9.22
CA LEU A 68 4.00 -4.02 10.13
C LEU A 68 4.37 -5.13 11.11
N GLN A 69 3.39 -5.88 11.62
CA GLN A 69 3.64 -7.03 12.49
C GLN A 69 4.37 -8.16 11.74
N GLY A 70 3.99 -8.45 10.50
CA GLY A 70 4.65 -9.45 9.65
C GLY A 70 6.12 -9.13 9.37
N ILE A 71 6.46 -7.85 9.16
CA ILE A 71 7.85 -7.40 9.01
C ILE A 71 8.63 -7.59 10.32
N VAL A 72 8.07 -7.16 11.45
CA VAL A 72 8.75 -7.22 12.75
C VAL A 72 9.03 -8.66 13.19
N MET A 73 8.16 -9.60 12.84
CA MET A 73 8.32 -11.02 13.16
C MET A 73 9.21 -11.78 12.16
N GLY A 74 9.70 -11.13 11.10
CA GLY A 74 10.60 -11.73 10.10
C GLY A 74 9.93 -12.73 9.16
N ASP A 75 8.61 -12.86 9.21
CA ASP A 75 7.87 -13.77 8.33
C ASP A 75 7.56 -13.12 6.99
N GLY A 76 7.41 -11.78 6.92
CA GLY A 76 7.15 -11.00 5.69
C GLY A 76 5.87 -11.36 4.93
N SER A 77 5.33 -12.54 5.19
CA SER A 77 4.19 -13.20 4.61
C SER A 77 2.97 -12.71 5.36
N LEU A 78 2.32 -11.72 4.77
CA LEU A 78 0.93 -11.45 5.08
C LEU A 78 0.14 -12.71 4.78
N THR A 79 -0.45 -13.34 5.82
CA THR A 79 -1.43 -14.40 5.62
C THR A 79 -2.45 -13.87 4.61
N ARG A 80 -2.56 -14.60 3.48
CA ARG A 80 -3.46 -14.29 2.38
C ARG A 80 -4.90 -14.44 2.87
N SER A 81 -5.38 -13.46 3.63
CA SER A 81 -6.76 -13.35 4.03
C SER A 81 -7.54 -12.88 2.80
N GLU A 82 -7.98 -13.86 2.01
CA GLU A 82 -9.01 -13.72 0.99
C GLU A 82 -10.17 -12.89 1.57
N THR A 83 -10.16 -11.59 1.30
CA THR A 83 -11.29 -10.72 1.62
C THR A 83 -12.01 -10.47 0.31
N ALA A 84 -13.12 -11.19 0.16
CA ALA A 84 -14.00 -11.17 -1.01
C ALA A 84 -14.36 -9.75 -1.44
N GLY A 85 -14.31 -9.53 -2.75
CA GLY A 85 -14.75 -8.29 -3.38
C GLY A 85 -14.85 -8.38 -4.90
N ALA A 86 -15.02 -9.58 -5.47
CA ALA A 86 -15.51 -9.72 -6.83
C ALA A 86 -17.02 -9.47 -6.83
N LEU A 87 -17.42 -8.22 -6.64
CA LEU A 87 -18.66 -7.72 -7.24
C LEU A 87 -18.40 -7.62 -8.75
N ALA A 88 -18.41 -8.78 -9.42
CA ALA A 88 -18.70 -8.85 -10.84
C ALA A 88 -20.20 -8.62 -10.97
N ASN A 89 -20.56 -7.38 -11.29
CA ASN A 89 -21.89 -7.03 -11.77
C ASN A 89 -21.63 -6.26 -13.06
N ASP A 90 -21.82 -6.93 -14.21
CA ASP A 90 -22.42 -6.38 -15.44
C ASP A 90 -22.48 -7.49 -16.52
N GLY A 91 -23.70 -7.86 -16.96
CA GLY A 91 -23.96 -8.67 -18.16
C GLY A 91 -24.88 -9.86 -17.99
#